data_AF-A0A2S0I0R1-F1
#
_entry.id   AF-A0A2S0I0R1-F1
#
_cell.length_a   1.000
_cell.length_b   1.000
_cell.length_c   1.000
_cell.angle_alpha   90.00
_cell.angle_beta   90.00
_cell.angle_gamma   90.00
#
_symmetry.space_group_name_H-M   'P 1'
#
loop_
_entity.id
_entity.type
_entity.pdbx_description
1 polymer ?
#
loop_
_entity_poly.entity_id
_entity_poly.type
_entity_poly.pdbx_seq_one_letter_code
_entity_poly.pdbx_strand_id
1 'polypeptide(L)'
;MKSLLLFLILLLSSANAGCQESYTEQMSVSTEHPGTLITVNKQYPNSPIDGYNLYVPNSCNQDSKKYPVLIFLQGGRGVSGNVDRVLQWGLPYLILNDNSLDTELDKLQRDTFIVIMPHIRNGEFFDGEQAMRDIISEVIKRTNADSKRIYLTGLSRGGYGLPTIRAMK
;
A
#
# COMPACT_ATOMS: atom_id res chain seq x y z
N MET A 1 -19.32 -9.16 60.45
CA MET A 1 -18.90 -10.58 60.34
C MET A 1 -19.39 -11.11 58.99
N LYS A 2 -18.45 -11.57 58.14
CA LYS A 2 -18.57 -12.55 57.03
C LYS A 2 -19.65 -12.25 55.96
N SER A 3 -19.27 -11.65 54.83
CA SER A 3 -18.84 -12.33 53.58
C SER A 3 -19.91 -13.26 53.00
N LEU A 4 -20.50 -12.84 51.86
CA LEU A 4 -20.73 -13.76 50.75
C LEU A 4 -20.83 -12.98 49.43
N LEU A 5 -19.81 -13.20 48.60
CA LEU A 5 -19.64 -12.74 47.24
C LEU A 5 -20.58 -13.56 46.33
N LEU A 6 -21.47 -12.90 45.57
CA LEU A 6 -22.14 -13.52 44.42
C LEU A 6 -21.88 -12.67 43.18
N PHE A 7 -21.05 -13.20 42.28
CA PHE A 7 -20.90 -12.73 40.91
C PHE A 7 -22.17 -13.09 40.12
N LEU A 8 -22.88 -12.09 39.61
CA LEU A 8 -23.84 -12.29 38.54
C LEU A 8 -23.66 -11.16 37.51
N ILE A 9 -22.89 -11.47 36.47
CA ILE A 9 -22.70 -10.62 35.30
C ILE A 9 -23.98 -10.74 34.46
N LEU A 10 -24.81 -9.69 34.50
CA LEU A 10 -25.93 -9.53 33.58
C LEU A 10 -25.43 -8.87 32.30
N LEU A 11 -25.31 -9.68 31.25
CA LEU A 11 -25.19 -9.25 29.86
C LEU A 11 -26.50 -8.60 29.44
N LEU A 12 -26.46 -7.31 29.11
CA LEU A 12 -27.50 -6.63 28.34
C LEU A 12 -26.86 -5.90 27.16
N SER A 13 -27.35 -6.31 26.00
CA SER A 13 -26.98 -5.96 24.64
C SER A 13 -27.28 -4.51 24.26
N SER A 14 -26.41 -3.93 23.46
CA SER A 14 -26.84 -3.17 22.27
C SER A 14 -25.77 -3.30 21.19
N ALA A 15 -26.13 -4.03 20.13
CA ALA A 15 -25.37 -4.11 18.90
C ALA A 15 -25.36 -2.73 18.24
N ASN A 16 -24.20 -2.06 18.23
CA ASN A 16 -23.92 -1.07 17.20
C ASN A 16 -23.24 -1.79 16.05
N ALA A 17 -24.00 -1.96 14.98
CA ALA A 17 -23.50 -2.35 13.67
C ALA A 17 -22.63 -1.21 13.12
N GLY A 18 -21.36 -1.20 13.51
CA GLY A 18 -20.30 -0.55 12.76
C GLY A 18 -19.56 -1.65 12.01
N CYS A 19 -19.63 -1.64 10.68
CA CYS A 19 -18.82 -2.52 9.85
C CYS A 19 -17.35 -2.07 10.01
N GLN A 20 -16.66 -2.61 11.01
CA GLN A 20 -15.25 -2.36 11.21
C GLN A 20 -14.53 -3.39 10.33
N GLU A 21 -14.15 -2.97 9.11
CA GLU A 21 -13.21 -3.74 8.30
C GLU A 21 -11.94 -3.95 9.14
N SER A 22 -11.64 -5.21 9.45
CA SER A 22 -10.47 -5.60 10.20
C SER A 22 -9.25 -5.52 9.29
N TYR A 23 -8.62 -4.35 9.22
CA TYR A 23 -7.33 -4.18 8.58
C TYR A 23 -6.26 -4.89 9.43
N THR A 24 -5.54 -5.85 8.85
CA THR A 24 -4.35 -6.42 9.48
C THR A 24 -3.14 -5.69 8.91
N GLU A 25 -2.76 -4.57 9.52
CA GLU A 25 -1.49 -3.90 9.23
C GLU A 25 -0.35 -4.74 9.83
N GLN A 26 0.49 -5.33 8.97
CA GLN A 26 1.78 -5.86 9.39
C GLN A 26 2.80 -4.75 9.13
N MET A 27 3.12 -3.98 10.18
CA MET A 27 4.12 -2.92 10.12
C MET A 27 5.49 -3.52 10.45
N SER A 28 6.29 -3.79 9.42
CA SER A 28 7.70 -4.14 9.58
C SER A 28 8.55 -2.94 9.16
N VAL A 29 9.03 -2.15 10.13
CA VAL A 29 9.99 -1.07 9.86
C VAL A 29 11.18 -1.26 10.80
N SER A 30 12.36 -1.49 10.20
CA SER A 30 13.63 -1.25 10.87
C SER A 30 13.81 0.27 10.99
N THR A 31 14.23 0.75 12.15
CA THR A 31 14.34 2.17 12.49
C THR A 31 15.43 2.94 11.71
N GLU A 32 16.04 2.35 10.67
CA GLU A 32 17.14 2.95 9.90
C GLU A 32 16.79 3.27 8.43
N HIS A 33 15.67 2.78 7.89
CA HIS A 33 15.34 3.03 6.48
C HIS A 33 14.81 4.47 6.28
N PRO A 34 15.15 5.20 5.19
CA PRO A 34 14.66 6.57 4.92
C PRO A 34 13.14 6.67 4.64
N GLY A 35 12.42 5.56 4.74
CA GLY A 35 10.99 5.50 4.49
C GLY A 35 10.37 4.27 5.13
N THR A 36 9.06 4.30 5.22
CA THR A 36 8.22 3.29 5.86
C THR A 36 7.53 2.44 4.80
N LEU A 37 7.64 1.12 4.93
CA LEU A 37 6.90 0.16 4.12
C LEU A 37 5.67 -0.36 4.88
N ILE A 38 4.52 -0.35 4.21
CA ILE A 38 3.25 -0.85 4.74
C ILE A 38 2.68 -1.84 3.73
N THR A 39 2.43 -3.08 4.16
CA THR A 39 1.73 -4.09 3.35
C THR A 39 0.28 -4.18 3.78
N VAL A 40 -0.63 -3.96 2.82
CA VAL A 40 -2.08 -4.01 3.05
C VAL A 40 -2.67 -5.17 2.26
N ASN A 41 -3.21 -6.15 2.98
CA ASN A 41 -3.98 -7.24 2.40
C ASN A 41 -5.46 -6.83 2.32
N LYS A 42 -6.00 -6.71 1.10
CA LYS A 42 -7.40 -6.30 0.88
C LYS A 42 -7.88 -6.86 -0.45
N GLN A 43 -8.98 -7.63 -0.41
CA GLN A 43 -9.64 -8.10 -1.62
C GLN A 43 -10.54 -7.00 -2.17
N TYR A 44 -10.50 -6.81 -3.48
CA TYR A 44 -11.38 -5.86 -4.16
C TYR A 44 -12.40 -6.61 -5.02
N PRO A 45 -13.70 -6.26 -4.94
CA PRO A 45 -14.74 -6.89 -5.77
C PRO A 45 -14.40 -6.80 -7.26
N ASN A 46 -14.58 -7.92 -7.98
CA ASN A 46 -14.36 -8.01 -9.43
C ASN A 46 -12.95 -7.57 -9.88
N SER A 47 -11.93 -7.78 -9.04
CA SER A 47 -10.55 -7.43 -9.34
C SER A 47 -9.62 -8.59 -8.97
N PRO A 48 -8.54 -8.84 -9.74
CA PRO A 48 -7.47 -9.75 -9.36
C PRO A 48 -6.55 -9.16 -8.28
N ILE A 49 -6.71 -7.86 -7.94
CA ILE A 49 -5.95 -7.20 -6.88
C ILE A 49 -6.37 -7.75 -5.52
N ASP A 50 -5.40 -8.27 -4.78
CA ASP A 50 -5.55 -8.89 -3.46
C ASP A 50 -4.87 -8.08 -2.34
N GLY A 51 -4.24 -6.97 -2.70
CA GLY A 51 -3.63 -6.03 -1.78
C GLY A 51 -2.64 -5.11 -2.48
N TYR A 52 -1.91 -4.33 -1.69
CA TYR A 52 -0.82 -3.50 -2.18
C TYR A 52 0.24 -3.31 -1.10
N ASN A 53 1.45 -2.98 -1.53
CA ASN A 53 2.49 -2.43 -0.67
C ASN A 53 2.57 -0.92 -0.89
N LEU A 54 2.84 -0.18 0.17
CA LEU A 54 2.99 1.27 0.16
C LEU A 54 4.33 1.62 0.78
N TYR A 55 5.16 2.34 0.04
CA TYR A 55 6.35 2.98 0.57
C TYR A 55 6.09 4.49 0.73
N VAL A 56 6.37 5.02 1.91
CA VAL A 56 6.24 6.45 2.24
C VAL A 56 7.60 6.96 2.75
N PRO A 57 8.25 7.93 2.08
CA PRO A 57 9.43 8.57 2.63
C PRO A 57 9.15 9.15 4.03
N ASN A 58 10.06 9.00 4.98
CA ASN A 58 9.86 9.50 6.36
C ASN A 58 9.78 11.03 6.41
N SER A 59 10.34 11.70 5.40
CA SER A 59 10.25 13.15 5.18
C SER A 59 8.85 13.60 4.72
N CYS A 60 7.98 12.69 4.25
CA CYS A 60 6.61 12.98 3.87
C CYS A 60 5.71 13.06 5.10
N ASN A 61 5.43 14.29 5.54
CA ASN A 61 4.60 14.58 6.71
C ASN A 61 3.66 15.76 6.41
N GLN A 62 2.83 16.17 7.38
CA GLN A 62 1.83 17.22 7.17
C GLN A 62 2.43 18.60 6.83
N ASP A 63 3.66 18.86 7.28
CA ASP A 63 4.36 20.13 7.08
C ASP A 63 5.26 20.12 5.84
N SER A 64 5.47 18.96 5.21
CA SER A 64 6.25 18.84 4.00
C SER A 64 5.52 19.43 2.78
N LYS A 65 6.27 19.67 1.69
CA LYS A 65 5.62 19.80 0.37
C LYS A 65 4.87 18.51 0.05
N LYS A 66 3.80 18.61 -0.73
CA LYS A 66 3.06 17.41 -1.17
C LYS A 66 3.94 16.52 -2.04
N TYR A 67 3.93 15.22 -1.77
CA TYR A 67 4.75 14.26 -2.49
C TYR A 67 4.01 13.74 -3.73
N PRO A 68 4.65 13.67 -4.91
CA PRO A 68 4.09 12.95 -6.03
C PRO A 68 3.91 11.46 -5.70
N VAL A 69 2.94 10.83 -6.37
CA VAL A 69 2.67 9.40 -6.23
C VAL A 69 3.22 8.66 -7.44
N LEU A 70 3.94 7.57 -7.22
CA LEU A 70 4.38 6.64 -8.25
C LEU A 70 3.71 5.28 -8.03
N ILE A 71 2.97 4.82 -9.02
CA ILE A 71 2.38 3.48 -9.01
C ILE A 71 3.29 2.57 -9.82
N PHE A 72 3.79 1.50 -9.19
CA PHE A 72 4.66 0.50 -9.82
C PHE A 72 3.90 -0.81 -10.03
N LEU A 73 3.73 -1.20 -11.29
CA LEU A 73 3.05 -2.44 -11.68
C LEU A 73 4.04 -3.60 -11.84
N GLN A 74 3.77 -4.69 -11.13
CA GLN A 74 4.63 -5.87 -11.12
C GLN A 74 4.73 -6.55 -12.49
N GLY A 75 5.90 -7.14 -12.78
CA GLY A 75 6.10 -8.02 -13.93
C GLY A 75 5.61 -9.46 -13.69
N GLY A 76 5.81 -10.31 -14.71
CA GLY A 76 5.49 -11.74 -14.72
C GLY A 76 5.69 -12.45 -13.39
N ARG A 77 6.93 -12.37 -12.89
CA ARG A 77 7.46 -13.06 -11.70
C ARG A 77 6.84 -12.62 -10.38
N GLY A 78 6.20 -11.45 -10.37
CA GLY A 78 5.54 -10.89 -9.20
C GLY A 78 4.14 -11.43 -8.94
N VAL A 79 3.54 -12.23 -9.85
CA VAL A 79 2.18 -12.78 -9.64
C VAL A 79 2.21 -13.92 -8.65
N SER A 80 1.06 -14.10 -8.00
CA SER A 80 0.73 -15.20 -7.10
C SER A 80 1.48 -15.14 -5.78
N GLY A 81 1.08 -15.97 -4.81
CA GLY A 81 1.63 -15.88 -3.46
C GLY A 81 1.11 -14.65 -2.72
N ASN A 82 1.92 -14.14 -1.80
CA ASN A 82 1.54 -13.07 -0.89
C ASN A 82 1.74 -11.69 -1.53
N VAL A 83 1.01 -10.69 -1.00
CA VAL A 83 1.04 -9.30 -1.47
C VAL A 83 2.46 -8.72 -1.52
N ASP A 84 3.33 -9.11 -0.60
CA ASP A 84 4.72 -8.68 -0.51
C ASP A 84 5.64 -9.26 -1.58
N ARG A 85 5.18 -10.20 -2.41
CA ARG A 85 5.98 -10.80 -3.48
C ARG A 85 6.52 -9.76 -4.48
N VAL A 86 5.78 -8.66 -4.68
CA VAL A 86 6.19 -7.55 -5.56
C VAL A 86 7.53 -6.94 -5.15
N LEU A 87 7.89 -7.03 -3.88
CA LEU A 87 9.05 -6.39 -3.29
C LEU A 87 10.39 -7.00 -3.74
N GLN A 88 10.37 -8.20 -4.32
CA GLN A 88 11.58 -8.95 -4.66
C GLN A 88 12.26 -8.50 -5.97
N TRP A 89 11.63 -7.62 -6.78
CA TRP A 89 12.18 -7.22 -8.07
C TRP A 89 11.93 -5.76 -8.42
N GLY A 90 12.81 -5.22 -9.25
CA GLY A 90 12.62 -3.89 -9.85
C GLY A 90 12.77 -2.75 -8.87
N LEU A 91 11.98 -1.70 -9.07
CA LEU A 91 11.98 -0.53 -8.20
C LEU A 91 11.72 -0.87 -6.72
N PRO A 92 10.72 -1.71 -6.36
CA PRO A 92 10.52 -2.13 -4.97
C PRO A 92 11.79 -2.69 -4.31
N TYR A 93 12.50 -3.58 -5.01
CA TYR A 93 13.74 -4.17 -4.51
C TYR A 93 14.84 -3.11 -4.31
N LEU A 94 14.98 -2.19 -5.27
CA LEU A 94 15.98 -1.12 -5.21
C LEU A 94 15.72 -0.15 -4.05
N ILE A 95 14.46 0.20 -3.82
CA ILE A 95 14.08 1.11 -2.73
C ILE A 95 14.39 0.50 -1.38
N LEU A 96 14.08 -0.79 -1.18
CA LEU A 96 14.09 -1.45 0.14
C LEU A 96 15.43 -2.06 0.57
N ASN A 97 16.34 -2.33 -0.36
CA ASN A 97 17.63 -2.97 -0.05
C ASN A 97 18.80 -2.00 0.07
N ASP A 98 18.53 -0.69 0.13
CA ASP A 98 19.51 0.37 0.31
C ASP A 98 18.87 1.49 1.13
N ASN A 99 19.64 2.11 2.03
CA ASN A 99 19.19 3.21 2.88
C ASN A 99 19.84 4.56 2.53
N SER A 100 20.74 4.60 1.53
CA SER A 100 21.47 5.81 1.13
C SER A 100 20.51 6.91 0.69
N LEU A 101 20.87 8.15 1.02
CA LEU A 101 20.33 9.41 0.50
C LEU A 101 21.46 10.37 0.05
N ASP A 102 22.68 9.85 -0.15
CA ASP A 102 23.87 10.66 -0.37
C ASP A 102 23.91 11.28 -1.77
N THR A 103 23.36 10.58 -2.76
CA THR A 103 23.31 11.05 -4.15
C THR A 103 21.91 11.55 -4.55
N GLU A 104 21.84 12.34 -5.61
CA GLU A 104 20.55 12.75 -6.17
C GLU A 104 19.74 11.55 -6.70
N LEU A 105 20.41 10.49 -7.17
CA LEU A 105 19.73 9.26 -7.58
C LEU A 105 19.13 8.54 -6.37
N ASP A 106 19.83 8.51 -5.25
CA ASP A 106 19.33 7.90 -4.01
C ASP A 106 18.09 8.62 -3.49
N LYS A 107 18.15 9.96 -3.41
CA LYS A 107 16.99 10.78 -3.03
C LYS A 107 15.84 10.64 -4.02
N LEU A 108 16.13 10.52 -5.31
CA LEU A 108 15.10 10.29 -6.32
C LEU A 108 14.38 8.95 -6.10
N GLN A 109 15.11 7.90 -5.73
CA GLN A 109 14.55 6.57 -5.48
C GLN A 109 13.79 6.49 -4.15
N ARG A 110 14.32 7.07 -3.08
CA ARG A 110 13.84 6.83 -1.70
C ARG A 110 13.16 8.00 -1.02
N ASP A 111 13.35 9.22 -1.50
CA ASP A 111 12.88 10.44 -0.81
C ASP A 111 12.09 11.41 -1.69
N THR A 112 11.60 10.95 -2.85
CA THR A 112 10.87 11.80 -3.80
C THR A 112 9.42 11.39 -4.00
N PHE A 113 9.11 10.09 -3.98
CA PHE A 113 7.78 9.58 -4.31
C PHE A 113 7.19 8.79 -3.15
N ILE A 114 5.88 8.93 -2.96
CA ILE A 114 5.08 7.89 -2.32
C ILE A 114 4.89 6.79 -3.37
N VAL A 115 5.27 5.55 -3.06
CA VAL A 115 5.25 4.46 -4.04
C VAL A 115 4.17 3.44 -3.69
N ILE A 116 3.20 3.28 -4.58
CA ILE A 116 2.13 2.28 -4.48
C ILE A 116 2.49 1.08 -5.35
N MET A 117 2.47 -0.11 -4.78
CA MET A 117 2.85 -1.36 -5.42
C MET A 117 1.70 -2.38 -5.28
N PRO A 118 0.64 -2.25 -6.10
CA PRO A 118 -0.48 -3.19 -6.08
C PRO A 118 -0.01 -4.59 -6.49
N HIS A 119 -0.56 -5.62 -5.85
CA HIS A 119 -0.30 -7.01 -6.18
C HIS A 119 -1.53 -7.63 -6.85
N ILE A 120 -1.31 -8.58 -7.76
CA ILE A 120 -2.37 -9.45 -8.29
C ILE A 120 -2.02 -10.91 -7.99
N ARG A 121 -2.99 -11.63 -7.42
CA ARG A 121 -2.82 -13.05 -7.05
C ARG A 121 -2.88 -13.98 -8.25
N ASN A 122 -3.66 -13.62 -9.26
CA ASN A 122 -3.87 -14.41 -10.46
C ASN A 122 -4.21 -13.51 -11.64
N GLY A 123 -4.29 -14.10 -12.83
CA GLY A 123 -4.56 -13.37 -14.08
C GLY A 123 -3.30 -12.77 -14.72
N GLU A 124 -3.52 -12.11 -15.84
CA GLU A 124 -2.45 -11.52 -16.65
C GLU A 124 -2.29 -10.02 -16.39
N PHE A 125 -3.37 -9.28 -16.19
CA PHE A 125 -3.34 -7.83 -16.08
C PHE A 125 -3.99 -7.32 -14.79
N PHE A 126 -3.75 -6.06 -14.48
CA PHE A 126 -4.41 -5.34 -13.38
C PHE A 126 -5.83 -4.94 -13.82
N ASP A 127 -6.68 -5.93 -14.05
CA ASP A 127 -8.10 -5.70 -14.33
C ASP A 127 -8.81 -5.17 -13.07
N GLY A 128 -9.97 -4.53 -13.22
CA GLY A 128 -10.67 -3.92 -12.09
C GLY A 128 -10.16 -2.52 -11.76
N GLU A 129 -10.42 -1.59 -12.68
CA GLU A 129 -10.08 -0.17 -12.56
C GLU A 129 -10.50 0.45 -11.22
N GLN A 130 -11.67 0.08 -10.72
CA GLN A 130 -12.21 0.60 -9.46
C GLN A 130 -11.29 0.29 -8.27
N ALA A 131 -10.71 -0.92 -8.21
CA ALA A 131 -9.79 -1.31 -7.16
C ALA A 131 -8.55 -0.40 -7.13
N MET A 132 -8.00 -0.07 -8.30
CA MET A 132 -6.88 0.86 -8.39
C MET A 132 -7.25 2.26 -7.93
N ARG A 133 -8.45 2.75 -8.32
CA ARG A 133 -8.96 4.06 -7.88
C ARG A 133 -9.16 4.11 -6.35
N ASP A 134 -9.67 3.03 -5.77
CA ASP A 134 -9.87 2.92 -4.33
C ASP A 134 -8.52 2.98 -3.60
N ILE A 135 -7.52 2.21 -4.04
CA ILE A 135 -6.17 2.25 -3.47
C ILE A 135 -5.57 3.66 -3.53
N ILE A 136 -5.66 4.32 -4.69
CA ILE A 136 -5.15 5.69 -4.87
C ILE A 136 -5.87 6.65 -3.92
N SER A 137 -7.21 6.55 -3.81
CA SER A 137 -8.02 7.38 -2.91
C SER A 137 -7.61 7.18 -1.45
N GLU A 138 -7.43 5.94 -1.02
CA GLU A 138 -7.00 5.60 0.34
C GLU A 138 -5.61 6.15 0.64
N VAL A 139 -4.65 6.02 -0.30
CA VAL A 139 -3.29 6.56 -0.14
C VAL A 139 -3.33 8.08 -0.02
N ILE A 140 -4.08 8.77 -0.88
CA ILE A 140 -4.20 10.23 -0.85
C ILE A 140 -4.81 10.71 0.46
N LYS A 141 -5.79 9.99 1.01
CA LYS A 141 -6.44 10.36 2.28
C LYS A 141 -5.50 10.21 3.49
N ARG A 142 -4.58 9.23 3.46
CA ARG A 142 -3.73 8.89 4.62
C ARG A 142 -2.32 9.49 4.58
N THR A 143 -1.91 10.13 3.48
CA THR A 143 -0.55 10.66 3.30
C THR A 143 -0.59 12.10 2.77
N ASN A 144 0.53 12.83 2.85
CA ASN A 144 0.65 14.16 2.25
C ASN A 144 0.91 14.08 0.73
N ALA A 145 0.08 13.33 0.02
CA ALA A 145 0.20 13.10 -1.42
C ALA A 145 -0.33 14.26 -2.27
N ASP A 146 0.31 14.46 -3.42
CA ASP A 146 -0.15 15.36 -4.47
C ASP A 146 -1.03 14.62 -5.48
N SER A 147 -2.35 14.70 -5.28
CA SER A 147 -3.36 14.14 -6.18
C SER A 147 -3.25 14.59 -7.65
N LYS A 148 -2.50 15.67 -7.95
CA LYS A 148 -2.29 16.17 -9.31
C LYS A 148 -1.05 15.58 -9.99
N ARG A 149 -0.17 14.91 -9.23
CA ARG A 149 1.08 14.31 -9.74
C ARG A 149 1.12 12.83 -9.41
N ILE A 150 0.33 12.07 -10.16
CA ILE A 150 0.27 10.61 -10.10
C ILE A 150 0.91 10.06 -11.37
N TYR A 151 1.98 9.30 -11.20
CA TYR A 151 2.74 8.66 -12.26
C TYR A 151 2.55 7.15 -12.19
N LEU A 152 2.66 6.50 -13.33
CA LEU A 152 2.48 5.06 -13.46
C LEU A 152 3.65 4.49 -14.24
N THR A 153 4.22 3.40 -13.74
CA THR A 153 5.29 2.64 -14.40
C THR A 153 5.11 1.15 -14.13
N GLY A 154 5.85 0.30 -14.84
CA GLY A 154 5.80 -1.14 -14.61
C GLY A 154 6.84 -1.92 -15.41
N LEU A 155 7.10 -3.15 -14.99
CA LEU A 155 8.05 -4.05 -15.65
C LEU A 155 7.36 -5.03 -16.57
N SER A 156 7.80 -5.13 -17.83
CA SER A 156 7.33 -6.14 -18.79
C SER A 156 5.79 -6.18 -18.85
N ARG A 157 5.15 -7.23 -18.33
CA ARG A 157 3.68 -7.33 -18.20
C ARG A 157 3.04 -6.13 -17.51
N GLY A 158 3.66 -5.59 -16.46
CA GLY A 158 3.22 -4.36 -15.81
C GLY A 158 3.30 -3.15 -16.75
N GLY A 159 4.32 -3.11 -17.61
CA GLY A 159 4.43 -2.12 -18.69
C GLY A 159 3.34 -2.28 -19.77
N TYR A 160 3.01 -3.52 -20.15
CA TYR A 160 1.92 -3.82 -21.09
C TYR A 160 0.54 -3.47 -20.54
N GLY A 161 0.33 -3.52 -19.22
CA GLY A 161 -0.92 -3.11 -18.57
C GLY A 161 -1.09 -1.58 -18.42
N LEU A 162 -0.07 -0.78 -18.75
CA LEU A 162 -0.13 0.68 -18.63
C LEU A 162 -1.28 1.35 -19.43
N PRO A 163 -1.60 0.93 -20.68
CA PRO A 163 -2.71 1.51 -21.43
C PRO A 163 -4.08 1.27 -20.77
N THR A 164 -4.29 0.11 -20.15
CA THR A 164 -5.54 -0.23 -19.43
C THR A 164 -5.79 0.69 -18.24
N ILE A 165 -4.72 1.12 -17.56
CA ILE A 165 -4.79 2.03 -16.41
C ILE A 165 -4.80 3.51 -16.84
N ARG A 166 -4.16 3.85 -17.97
CA ARG A 166 -4.11 5.25 -18.45
C ARG A 166 -5.49 5.82 -18.84
N ALA A 167 -6.49 4.98 -19.07
CA ALA A 167 -7.88 5.40 -19.25
C ALA A 167 -8.51 6.04 -17.99
N MET A 168 -7.80 6.08 -16.86
CA MET A 168 -8.32 6.59 -15.59
C MET A 168 -8.39 8.12 -15.43
N LYS A 169 -7.93 8.90 -16.43
CA LYS A 169 -7.99 10.37 -16.41
C LYS A 169 -9.33 10.91 -16.89
#